data_AF-A0A392RYD8-F1
#
_entry.id   AF-A0A392RYD8-F1
#
_cell.length_a   1.000
_cell.length_b   1.000
_cell.length_c   1.000
_cell.angle_alpha   90.00
_cell.angle_beta   90.00
_cell.angle_gamma   90.00
#
_symmetry.space_group_name_H-M   'P 1'
#
loop_
_entity.id
_entity.type
_entity.pdbx_description
1 polymer ?
#
loop_
_entity_poly.entity_id
_entity_poly.type
_entity_poly.pdbx_seq_one_letter_code
_entity_poly.pdbx_strand_id
1 'polypeptide(L)' 'SVISESQTAFMKDRQILDEILIANEAVDEARKSTKEMMLFKVDFEKAYDSVD' A
#
# COMPACT_ATOMS: atom_id res chain seq x y z
N SER A 1 10.40 -0.39 -15.49
CA SER A 1 10.47 -1.57 -14.60
C SER A 1 9.06 -2.11 -14.42
N VAL A 2 8.88 -3.42 -14.30
CA VAL A 2 7.55 -4.03 -14.03
C VAL A 2 7.13 -3.83 -12.56
N ILE A 3 8.09 -3.53 -11.67
CA ILE A 3 7.90 -3.32 -10.24
C ILE A 3 7.81 -1.82 -9.94
N SER A 4 6.74 -1.41 -9.25
CA SER A 4 6.56 -0.04 -8.75
C SER A 4 7.41 0.23 -7.50
N GLU A 5 7.79 1.49 -7.27
CA GLU A 5 8.41 1.93 -6.01
C GLU A 5 7.48 1.73 -4.80
N SER A 6 6.17 1.82 -5.01
CA SER A 6 5.16 1.58 -3.98
C SER A 6 4.83 0.10 -3.73
N GLN A 7 5.34 -0.83 -4.56
CA GLN A 7 5.07 -2.27 -4.41
C GLN A 7 5.99 -2.88 -3.35
N THR A 8 5.49 -3.06 -2.13
CA THR A 8 6.28 -3.51 -0.98
C THR A 8 6.27 -5.03 -0.81
N ALA A 9 5.12 -5.67 -1.03
CA ALA A 9 4.95 -7.11 -0.83
C ALA A 9 5.83 -7.94 -1.78
N PHE A 10 6.42 -9.01 -1.24
CA PHE A 10 7.25 -9.98 -1.97
C PHE A 10 8.48 -9.41 -2.70
N MET A 11 8.90 -8.19 -2.38
CA MET A 11 10.12 -7.58 -2.92
C MET A 11 11.31 -7.80 -2.00
N LYS A 12 12.43 -8.23 -2.58
CA LYS A 12 13.70 -8.34 -1.84
C LYS A 12 14.07 -6.96 -1.28
N ASP A 13 14.56 -6.94 -0.04
CA ASP A 13 15.04 -5.75 0.65
C ASP A 13 13.94 -4.69 0.97
N ARG A 14 12.65 -5.05 0.89
CA ARG A 14 11.52 -4.24 1.39
C ARG A 14 10.83 -4.93 2.56
N GLN A 15 10.51 -4.20 3.63
CA GLN A 15 9.86 -4.78 4.80
C GLN A 15 8.36 -4.45 4.85
N ILE A 16 7.56 -5.38 5.36
CA ILE A 16 6.10 -5.18 5.51
C ILE A 16 5.75 -4.02 6.46
N LEU A 17 6.64 -3.73 7.40
CA LEU A 17 6.46 -2.61 8.34
C LEU A 17 6.61 -1.25 7.66
N ASP A 18 7.40 -1.17 6.58
CA ASP A 18 7.59 0.07 5.82
C ASP A 18 6.26 0.51 5.19
N GLU A 19 5.49 -0.45 4.66
CA GLU A 19 4.16 -0.20 4.09
C GLU A 19 3.18 0.36 5.12
N ILE A 20 3.14 -0.23 6.31
CA ILE A 20 2.25 0.20 7.40
C ILE A 20 2.64 1.60 7.88
N LEU A 21 3.95 1.88 7.98
CA LEU A 21 4.44 3.19 8.40
C LEU A 21 4.05 4.28 7.38
N ILE A 22 4.32 4.05 6.09
CA ILE A 22 3.99 5.01 5.02
C ILE A 22 2.48 5.28 4.99
N ALA A 23 1.64 4.24 5.11
CA ALA A 23 0.20 4.42 5.16
C ALA A 23 -0.24 5.27 6.37
N ASN A 24 0.33 5.02 7.55
CA ASN A 24 0.01 5.79 8.76
C ASN A 24 0.44 7.26 8.63
N GLU A 25 1.62 7.53 8.09
CA GLU A 25 2.13 8.89 7.87
C GLU A 25 1.24 9.67 6.89
N ALA A 26 0.81 9.03 5.78
CA ALA A 26 -0.10 9.65 4.83
C ALA A 26 -1.46 10.02 5.46
N VAL A 27 -2.00 9.13 6.31
CA VAL A 27 -3.24 9.38 7.06
C VAL A 27 -3.07 10.51 8.07
N ASP A 28 -1.95 10.52 8.79
CA ASP A 28 -1.64 11.56 9.78
C ASP A 28 -1.44 12.93 9.12
N GLU A 29 -0.77 13.00 7.97
CA GLU A 29 -0.60 14.22 7.20
C GLU A 29 -1.95 14.77 6.69
N ALA A 30 -2.80 13.91 6.13
CA ALA A 30 -4.13 14.30 5.66
C ALA A 30 -4.98 14.88 6.81
N ARG A 31 -4.94 14.24 7.98
CA ARG A 31 -5.61 14.72 9.21
C ARG A 31 -5.07 16.07 9.66
N LYS A 32 -3.74 16.23 9.73
CA LYS A 32 -3.08 17.49 10.14
C LYS A 32 -3.38 18.65 9.18
N SER A 33 -3.46 18.35 7.89
CA SER A 33 -3.75 19.34 6.84
C SER A 33 -5.26 19.59 6.63
N THR A 34 -6.13 18.95 7.43
CA THR A 34 -7.60 19.03 7.31
C THR A 34 -8.09 18.73 5.88
N LYS A 35 -7.34 17.90 5.15
CA LYS A 35 -7.68 17.49 3.79
C LYS A 35 -8.70 16.36 3.86
N GLU A 36 -9.70 16.42 2.99
CA GLU A 36 -10.56 15.27 2.75
C GLU A 36 -9.72 14.14 2.14
N MET A 37 -9.88 12.93 2.68
CA MET A 37 -9.13 11.75 2.27
C MET A 37 -10.07 10.56 2.15
N MET A 38 -9.84 9.74 1.13
CA MET A 38 -10.48 8.45 0.92
C MET A 38 -9.41 7.36 0.92
N LEU A 39 -9.61 6.31 1.72
CA LEU A 39 -8.77 5.11 1.69
C LEU A 39 -9.58 3.99 1.05
N PHE A 40 -9.01 3.36 0.03
CA PHE A 40 -9.62 2.23 -0.65
C PHE A 40 -8.76 0.99 -0.45
N LYS A 41 -9.23 0.07 0.39
CA LYS A 41 -8.59 -1.23 0.62
C LYS A 41 -9.21 -2.25 -0.32
N VAL A 42 -8.39 -2.86 -1.17
CA VAL A 42 -8.79 -3.92 -2.11
C VAL A 42 -7.98 -5.16 -1.82
N ASP A 43 -8.62 -6.31 -1.96
CA ASP A 43 -8.00 -7.63 -1.87
C ASP A 43 -8.61 -8.53 -2.95
N PHE A 44 -7.87 -9.56 -3.39
CA PHE A 44 -8.32 -10.48 -4.42
C PHE A 44 -8.58 -11.85 -3.81
N GLU A 45 -9.81 -12.35 -3.97
CA GLU A 45 -10.11 -13.75 -3.62
C GLU A 45 -9.30 -14.67 -4.55
N LYS A 46 -8.46 -15.53 -3.96
CA LYS A 46 -7.61 -16.49 -4.69
C LYS A 46 -6.81 -15.82 -5.82
N ALA A 47 -6.03 -14.81 -5.45
CA ALA A 47 -5.25 -13.99 -6.38
C ALA A 47 -4.43 -14.78 -7.43
N TYR A 48 -3.90 -15.96 -7.06
CA TYR A 48 -3.11 -16.80 -7.97
C TYR A 48 -3.94 -17.68 -8.91
N ASP A 49 -5.19 -18.01 -8.54
CA ASP A 49 -6.08 -18.83 -9.38
C ASP A 49 -6.68 -18.02 -10.52
N SER A 50 -6.67 -16.68 -10.39
CA SER A 50 -7.22 -15.73 -11.36
C SER A 50 -6.17 -15.18 -12.33
N VAL A 51 -4.98 -15.77 -12.36
CA VAL A 51 -3.89 -15.40 -13.27
C VAL A 51 -3.98 -16.29 -14.51
N ASP A 52 -4.29 -15.68 -15.66
CA ASP A 52 -4.20 -16.31 -16.99
C ASP A 52 -2.74 -16.37 -17.50
#